data_AF-A0A382XEA5-F1
#
_entry.id   AF-A0A382XEA5-F1
#
_cell.length_a   1.000
_cell.length_b   1.000
_cell.length_c   1.000
_cell.angle_alpha   90.00
_cell.angle_beta   90.00
_cell.angle_gamma   90.00
#
_symmetry.space_group_name_H-M   'P 1'
#
loop_
_entity.id
_entity.type
_entity.pdbx_description
1 polymer ?
#
loop_
_entity_poly.entity_id
_entity_poly.type
_entity_poly.pdbx_seq_one_letter_code
_entity_poly.pdbx_strand_id
1 'polypeptide(L)'
;VNTSSTNRRAGIPLVLLAGIFWSTSGILYRLIQEASPWQVLLYRSLALLTALSLWLGWRCRGQVRDTLARAGLPALVGGLCLGTAFAGYILGLEYTTVANAMFLLASAPFFAALAGWVILGERIAGYMWAAMTVAAVGIGIMAGEELSLGKGLGEGFALVAALGFAGLTISLR
;
A
#
# COMPACT_ATOMS: atom_id res chain seq x y z
N VAL A 1 23.16 -25.34 -0.11
CA VAL A 1 21.95 -25.65 0.67
C VAL A 1 20.75 -24.98 -0.02
N ASN A 2 19.81 -25.80 -0.51
CA ASN A 2 18.66 -25.46 -1.35
C ASN A 2 17.66 -24.50 -0.65
N THR A 3 17.64 -23.20 -0.98
CA THR A 3 16.70 -22.23 -0.37
C THR A 3 15.63 -21.66 -1.32
N SER A 4 15.65 -21.95 -2.62
CA SER A 4 14.73 -21.33 -3.59
C SER A 4 13.38 -22.05 -3.80
N SER A 5 13.29 -23.37 -3.58
CA SER A 5 12.07 -24.16 -3.85
C SER A 5 11.08 -24.22 -2.69
N THR A 6 11.57 -24.28 -1.44
CA THR A 6 10.72 -24.31 -0.23
C THR A 6 9.96 -23.00 -0.02
N ASN A 7 10.56 -21.88 -0.41
CA ASN A 7 9.98 -20.55 -0.19
C ASN A 7 8.79 -20.26 -1.11
N ARG A 8 8.79 -20.78 -2.34
CA ARG A 8 7.65 -20.61 -3.28
C ARG A 8 6.42 -21.41 -2.84
N ARG A 9 6.60 -22.62 -2.31
CA ARG A 9 5.49 -23.45 -1.79
C ARG A 9 4.87 -22.90 -0.50
N ALA A 10 5.65 -22.22 0.34
CA ALA A 10 5.15 -21.51 1.52
C ALA A 10 4.59 -20.11 1.17
N GLY A 11 5.16 -19.44 0.16
CA GLY A 11 4.74 -18.11 -0.27
C GLY A 11 3.39 -18.09 -0.98
N ILE A 12 3.10 -19.09 -1.84
CA ILE A 12 1.81 -19.18 -2.55
C ILE A 12 0.61 -19.18 -1.59
N PRO A 13 0.51 -20.06 -0.57
CA PRO A 13 -0.62 -20.05 0.35
C PRO A 13 -0.67 -18.78 1.21
N LEU A 14 0.49 -18.19 1.54
CA LEU A 14 0.54 -16.92 2.29
C LEU A 14 -0.06 -15.76 1.49
N VAL A 15 0.28 -15.64 0.21
CA VAL A 15 -0.24 -14.60 -0.68
C VAL A 15 -1.73 -14.80 -0.94
N LEU A 16 -2.19 -16.04 -1.09
CA LEU A 16 -3.62 -16.36 -1.22
C LEU A 16 -4.41 -15.96 0.02
N LEU A 17 -3.92 -16.32 1.22
CA LEU A 17 -4.52 -15.88 2.49
C LEU A 17 -4.53 -14.35 2.61
N ALA A 18 -3.43 -13.69 2.26
CA ALA A 18 -3.36 -12.22 2.27
C ALA A 18 -4.40 -11.60 1.32
N GLY A 19 -4.57 -12.15 0.12
CA GLY A 19 -5.57 -11.69 -0.86
C GLY A 19 -7.01 -11.86 -0.38
N ILE A 20 -7.32 -12.96 0.33
CA ILE A 20 -8.65 -13.21 0.92
C ILE A 20 -8.94 -12.20 2.04
N PHE A 21 -7.98 -11.98 2.93
CA PHE A 21 -8.10 -10.99 4.01
C PHE A 21 -8.22 -9.57 3.46
N TRP A 22 -7.45 -9.23 2.42
CA TRP A 22 -7.52 -7.93 1.76
C TRP A 22 -8.87 -7.70 1.08
N SER A 23 -9.40 -8.69 0.36
CA SER A 23 -10.71 -8.60 -0.29
C SER A 23 -11.84 -8.43 0.73
N THR A 24 -11.76 -9.14 1.85
CA THR A 24 -12.74 -9.03 2.94
C THR A 24 -12.71 -7.66 3.61
N SER A 25 -11.54 -7.02 3.70
CA SER A 25 -11.38 -5.70 4.32
C SER A 25 -12.22 -4.60 3.64
N GLY A 26 -12.37 -4.65 2.31
CA GLY A 26 -13.16 -3.64 1.57
C GLY A 26 -14.67 -3.78 1.81
N ILE A 27 -15.16 -5.01 1.95
CA ILE A 27 -16.56 -5.31 2.29
C ILE A 27 -16.86 -4.85 3.72
N LEU A 28 -15.95 -5.14 4.66
CA LEU A 28 -16.11 -4.74 6.05
C LEU A 28 -16.16 -3.21 6.22
N TYR A 29 -15.35 -2.46 5.46
CA TYR A 29 -15.41 -1.00 5.43
C TYR A 29 -16.79 -0.48 4.98
N ARG A 30 -17.38 -1.12 3.97
CA ARG A 30 -18.73 -0.78 3.50
C ARG A 30 -19.84 -1.09 4.50
N LEU A 31 -19.69 -2.12 5.34
CA LEU A 31 -20.68 -2.44 6.38
C LEU A 31 -20.61 -1.48 7.57
N ILE A 32 -19.46 -0.84 7.79
CA ILE A 32 -19.27 0.16 8.83
C ILE A 32 -19.63 1.53 8.23
N GLN A 33 -20.92 1.76 7.96
CA GLN A 33 -21.40 3.07 7.48
C GLN A 33 -21.55 4.10 8.61
N GLU A 34 -21.48 3.68 9.87
CA GLU A 34 -21.67 4.55 11.04
C GLU A 34 -20.37 4.97 11.75
N ALA A 35 -19.20 4.37 11.43
CA ALA A 35 -17.95 4.76 12.08
C ALA A 35 -17.21 5.83 11.30
N SER A 36 -16.68 6.82 12.02
CA SER A 36 -15.89 7.89 11.43
C SER A 36 -14.62 7.33 10.78
N PRO A 37 -14.18 7.85 9.61
CA PRO A 37 -12.95 7.44 8.93
C PRO A 37 -11.71 7.43 9.85
N TRP A 38 -11.67 8.36 10.81
CA TRP A 38 -10.61 8.47 11.80
C TRP A 38 -10.58 7.29 12.79
N GLN A 39 -11.75 6.76 13.17
CA GLN A 39 -11.84 5.59 14.04
C GLN A 39 -11.34 4.34 13.31
N VAL A 40 -11.72 4.18 12.05
CA VAL A 40 -11.22 3.07 11.22
C VAL A 40 -9.71 3.16 11.05
N LEU A 41 -9.17 4.34 10.78
CA LEU A 41 -7.72 4.56 10.69
C LEU A 41 -7.02 4.21 12.01
N LEU A 42 -7.61 4.61 13.15
CA LEU A 42 -7.04 4.34 14.48
C LEU A 42 -7.04 2.85 14.80
N TYR A 43 -8.16 2.13 14.60
CA TYR A 43 -8.23 0.69 14.80
C TYR A 43 -7.29 -0.07 13.86
N ARG A 44 -7.16 0.37 12.60
CA ARG A 44 -6.27 -0.25 11.61
C ARG A 44 -4.79 -0.04 11.97
N SER A 45 -4.40 1.18 12.34
CA SER A 45 -3.05 1.49 12.82
C SER A 45 -2.71 0.75 14.10
N LEU A 46 -3.67 0.63 15.03
CA LEU A 46 -3.48 -0.13 16.27
C LEU A 46 -3.36 -1.65 15.99
N ALA A 47 -4.16 -2.19 15.08
CA ALA A 47 -4.04 -3.58 14.64
C ALA A 47 -2.69 -3.86 13.98
N LEU A 48 -2.20 -2.95 13.12
CA LEU A 48 -0.87 -3.05 12.52
C LEU A 48 0.23 -2.99 13.58
N LEU A 49 0.15 -2.05 14.53
CA LEU A 49 1.11 -1.89 15.60
C LEU A 49 1.16 -3.14 16.50
N THR A 50 0.00 -3.65 16.90
CA THR A 50 -0.12 -4.84 17.76
C THR A 50 0.34 -6.11 17.02
N ALA A 51 -0.08 -6.32 15.78
CA ALA A 51 0.37 -7.46 14.98
C ALA A 51 1.88 -7.42 14.72
N LEU A 52 2.42 -6.25 14.36
CA LEU A 52 3.85 -6.08 14.12
C LEU A 52 4.67 -6.27 15.40
N SER A 53 4.21 -5.72 16.52
CA SER A 53 4.90 -5.89 17.83
C SER A 53 4.81 -7.32 18.35
N LEU A 54 3.67 -8.01 18.21
CA LEU A 54 3.53 -9.43 18.53
C LEU A 54 4.44 -10.29 17.64
N TRP A 55 4.47 -10.01 16.33
CA TRP A 55 5.31 -10.75 15.39
C TRP A 55 6.81 -10.51 15.66
N LEU A 56 7.25 -9.27 15.90
CA LEU A 56 8.63 -8.98 16.31
C LEU A 56 8.96 -9.60 17.67
N GLY A 57 8.02 -9.57 18.63
CA GLY A 57 8.19 -10.20 19.95
C GLY A 57 8.39 -11.71 19.83
N TRP A 58 7.62 -12.36 18.96
CA TRP A 58 7.69 -13.81 18.72
C TRP A 58 8.92 -14.21 17.90
N ARG A 59 9.28 -13.43 16.87
CA ARG A 59 10.41 -13.70 15.97
C ARG A 59 11.77 -13.35 16.59
N CYS A 60 11.85 -12.24 17.33
CA CYS A 60 13.12 -11.71 17.85
C CYS A 60 13.35 -12.00 19.34
N ARG A 61 12.51 -12.81 20.00
CA ARG A 61 12.67 -13.26 21.41
C ARG A 61 13.15 -12.16 22.38
N GLY A 62 12.61 -10.94 22.26
CA GLY A 62 12.94 -9.80 23.13
C GLY A 62 14.01 -8.81 22.62
N GLN A 63 14.69 -9.07 21.50
CA GLN A 63 15.64 -8.12 20.87
C GLN A 63 14.96 -7.09 19.95
N VAL A 64 13.71 -6.73 20.26
CA VAL A 64 12.89 -5.79 19.47
C VAL A 64 13.59 -4.44 19.33
N ARG A 65 14.21 -3.95 20.42
CA ARG A 65 14.96 -2.69 20.43
C ARG A 65 16.20 -2.73 19.54
N ASP A 66 16.95 -3.84 19.57
CA ASP A 66 18.17 -4.00 18.78
C ASP A 66 17.85 -4.18 17.29
N THR A 67 16.76 -4.86 16.98
CA THR A 67 16.24 -4.99 15.60
C THR A 67 15.75 -3.64 15.08
N LEU A 68 15.04 -2.86 15.89
CA LEU A 68 14.55 -1.53 15.50
C LEU A 68 15.70 -0.53 15.33
N ALA A 69 16.72 -0.59 16.20
CA ALA A 69 17.93 0.21 16.07
C ALA A 69 18.73 -0.15 14.81
N ARG A 70 18.81 -1.44 14.44
CA ARG A 70 19.45 -1.91 13.21
C ARG A 70 18.65 -1.59 11.95
N ALA A 71 17.32 -1.61 12.03
CA ALA A 71 16.43 -1.25 10.93
C ALA A 71 16.49 0.25 10.61
N GLY A 72 16.84 1.08 11.60
CA GLY A 72 17.32 2.46 11.41
C GLY A 72 16.33 3.39 10.69
N LEU A 73 16.88 4.37 9.99
CA LEU A 73 16.14 5.39 9.24
C LEU A 73 15.21 4.79 8.15
N PRO A 74 15.57 3.74 7.40
CA PRO A 74 14.70 3.14 6.39
C PRO A 74 13.38 2.61 6.95
N ALA A 75 13.38 1.98 8.13
CA ALA A 75 12.16 1.51 8.77
C ALA A 75 11.27 2.66 9.26
N LEU A 76 11.86 3.76 9.73
CA LEU A 76 11.12 4.96 10.13
C LEU A 76 10.44 5.62 8.92
N VAL A 77 11.19 5.81 7.82
CA VAL A 77 10.67 6.37 6.58
C VAL A 77 9.59 5.46 5.99
N GLY A 78 9.82 4.14 5.96
CA GLY A 78 8.81 3.17 5.51
C GLY A 78 7.52 3.20 6.34
N GLY A 79 7.65 3.33 7.67
CA GLY A 79 6.50 3.48 8.57
C GLY A 79 5.72 4.78 8.35
N LEU A 80 6.41 5.90 8.15
CA LEU A 80 5.79 7.19 7.82
C LEU A 80 5.10 7.15 6.44
N CYS A 81 5.75 6.54 5.44
CA CYS A 81 5.17 6.29 4.13
C CYS A 81 3.92 5.41 4.21
N LEU A 82 3.91 4.38 5.07
CA LEU A 82 2.73 3.53 5.27
C LEU A 82 1.59 4.28 5.95
N GLY A 83 1.90 5.06 6.98
CA GLY A 83 0.89 5.86 7.70
C GLY A 83 0.24 6.90 6.79
N THR A 84 1.06 7.62 6.02
CA THR A 84 0.56 8.56 5.00
C THR A 84 -0.21 7.84 3.89
N ALA A 85 0.22 6.64 3.49
CA ALA A 85 -0.50 5.84 2.51
C ALA A 85 -1.91 5.48 2.97
N PHE A 86 -2.05 4.97 4.20
CA PHE A 86 -3.35 4.61 4.76
C PHE A 86 -4.24 5.81 5.04
N ALA A 87 -3.68 6.92 5.51
CA ALA A 87 -4.42 8.16 5.70
C ALA A 87 -4.98 8.67 4.36
N GLY A 88 -4.14 8.72 3.31
CA GLY A 88 -4.57 9.10 1.96
C GLY A 88 -5.62 8.13 1.39
N TYR A 89 -5.50 6.83 1.65
CA TYR A 89 -6.46 5.84 1.19
C TYR A 89 -7.85 6.03 1.82
N ILE A 90 -7.90 6.23 3.14
CA ILE A 90 -9.17 6.42 3.85
C ILE A 90 -9.82 7.75 3.47
N LEU A 91 -9.03 8.84 3.40
CA LEU A 91 -9.53 10.14 2.93
C LEU A 91 -9.99 10.05 1.46
N GLY A 92 -9.29 9.30 0.63
CA GLY A 92 -9.75 8.99 -0.73
C GLY A 92 -11.13 8.35 -0.72
N LEU A 93 -11.31 7.24 0.01
CA LEU A 93 -12.61 6.56 0.11
C LEU A 93 -13.75 7.44 0.65
N GLU A 94 -13.43 8.47 1.44
CA GLU A 94 -14.41 9.42 1.99
C GLU A 94 -14.84 10.48 0.95
N TYR A 95 -13.87 11.01 0.19
CA TYR A 95 -14.10 12.14 -0.72
C TYR A 95 -14.35 11.74 -2.18
N THR A 96 -14.02 10.50 -2.58
CA THR A 96 -14.26 9.92 -3.93
C THR A 96 -14.97 8.57 -3.82
N THR A 97 -15.46 8.02 -4.93
CA THR A 97 -16.06 6.68 -4.91
C THR A 97 -15.01 5.60 -4.63
N VAL A 98 -15.47 4.51 -4.02
CA VAL A 98 -14.63 3.33 -3.77
C VAL A 98 -13.98 2.81 -5.05
N ALA A 99 -14.68 2.89 -6.19
CA ALA A 99 -14.13 2.46 -7.47
C ALA A 99 -12.92 3.31 -7.85
N ASN A 100 -13.07 4.63 -7.88
CA ASN A 100 -12.01 5.54 -8.29
C ASN A 100 -10.82 5.50 -7.32
N ALA A 101 -11.06 5.47 -6.01
CA ALA A 101 -10.00 5.31 -5.00
C ALA A 101 -9.17 4.03 -5.21
N MET A 102 -9.81 2.90 -5.52
CA MET A 102 -9.12 1.63 -5.75
C MET A 102 -8.37 1.61 -7.08
N PHE A 103 -8.91 2.25 -8.13
CA PHE A 103 -8.22 2.42 -9.41
C PHE A 103 -6.96 3.28 -9.26
N LEU A 104 -7.06 4.40 -8.55
CA LEU A 104 -5.89 5.23 -8.24
C LEU A 104 -4.90 4.48 -7.35
N LEU A 105 -5.35 3.70 -6.37
CA LEU A 105 -4.46 2.86 -5.57
C LEU A 105 -3.76 1.80 -6.43
N ALA A 106 -4.42 1.24 -7.44
CA ALA A 106 -3.82 0.30 -8.38
C ALA A 106 -2.68 0.91 -9.21
N SER A 107 -2.53 2.24 -9.19
CA SER A 107 -1.38 2.93 -9.77
C SER A 107 -0.12 2.94 -8.88
N ALA A 108 -0.23 2.57 -7.61
CA ALA A 108 0.90 2.44 -6.67
C ALA A 108 2.12 1.68 -7.23
N PRO A 109 1.97 0.50 -7.88
CA PRO A 109 3.10 -0.19 -8.49
C PRO A 109 3.78 0.60 -9.60
N PHE A 110 3.10 1.52 -10.29
CA PHE A 110 3.73 2.39 -11.29
C PHE A 110 4.63 3.42 -10.64
N PHE A 111 4.16 4.07 -9.57
CA PHE A 111 4.99 4.96 -8.77
C PHE A 111 6.17 4.22 -8.14
N ALA A 112 5.96 2.99 -7.66
CA ALA A 112 7.03 2.17 -7.12
C ALA A 112 8.08 1.80 -8.19
N ALA A 113 7.65 1.41 -9.39
CA ALA A 113 8.54 1.11 -10.51
C ALA A 113 9.32 2.35 -10.96
N LEU A 114 8.65 3.50 -11.07
CA LEU A 114 9.28 4.76 -11.47
C LEU A 114 10.28 5.24 -10.42
N ALA A 115 9.91 5.22 -9.14
CA ALA A 115 10.81 5.63 -8.08
C ALA A 115 11.94 4.60 -7.85
N GLY A 116 11.73 3.31 -8.13
CA GLY A 116 12.81 2.32 -8.22
C GLY A 116 13.78 2.62 -9.37
N TRP A 117 13.29 3.03 -10.54
CA TRP A 117 14.15 3.45 -11.65
C TRP A 117 14.93 4.73 -11.33
N VAL A 118 14.30 5.73 -10.72
CA VAL A 118 14.94 7.02 -10.40
C VAL A 118 15.92 6.91 -9.21
N ILE A 119 15.55 6.21 -8.13
CA ILE A 119 16.32 6.17 -6.88
C ILE A 119 17.35 5.02 -6.90
N LEU A 120 16.96 3.83 -7.38
CA LEU A 120 17.84 2.65 -7.41
C LEU A 120 18.55 2.47 -8.76
N GLY A 121 18.15 3.19 -9.82
CA GLY A 121 18.72 3.04 -11.16
C GLY A 121 18.29 1.77 -11.89
N GLU A 122 17.24 1.08 -11.43
CA GLU A 122 16.78 -0.19 -12.02
C GLU A 122 16.19 0.01 -13.42
N ARG A 123 16.71 -0.69 -14.44
CA ARG A 123 16.20 -0.58 -15.82
C ARG A 123 14.81 -1.19 -15.97
N ILE A 124 13.84 -0.37 -16.32
CA ILE A 124 12.49 -0.80 -16.72
C ILE A 124 12.53 -1.32 -18.16
N ALA A 125 12.03 -2.54 -18.39
CA ALA A 125 11.97 -3.13 -19.72
C ALA A 125 10.97 -2.39 -20.64
N GLY A 126 11.25 -2.32 -21.95
CA GLY A 126 10.43 -1.55 -22.90
C GLY A 126 8.96 -2.00 -22.97
N TYR A 127 8.67 -3.30 -22.85
CA TYR A 127 7.29 -3.80 -22.79
C TYR A 127 6.56 -3.37 -21.52
N MET A 128 7.29 -3.14 -20.42
CA MET A 128 6.72 -2.70 -19.15
C MET A 128 6.26 -1.24 -19.27
N TRP A 129 7.01 -0.39 -19.98
CA TRP A 129 6.57 0.97 -20.32
C TRP A 129 5.24 0.97 -21.07
N ALA A 130 5.08 0.11 -22.08
CA ALA A 130 3.82 0.00 -22.81
C ALA A 130 2.66 -0.42 -21.89
N ALA A 131 2.87 -1.40 -21.01
CA ALA A 131 1.87 -1.83 -20.04
C ALA A 131 1.50 -0.71 -19.04
N MET A 132 2.50 0.05 -18.56
CA MET A 132 2.30 1.21 -17.67
C MET A 132 1.48 2.30 -18.36
N THR A 133 1.77 2.61 -19.62
CA THR A 133 1.01 3.61 -20.39
C THR A 133 -0.44 3.18 -20.58
N VAL A 134 -0.68 1.92 -20.99
CA VAL A 134 -2.05 1.39 -21.16
C VAL A 134 -2.83 1.45 -19.85
N ALA A 135 -2.21 1.05 -18.74
CA ALA A 135 -2.86 1.11 -17.44
C ALA A 135 -3.11 2.54 -16.96
N ALA A 136 -2.17 3.46 -17.18
CA ALA A 136 -2.34 4.88 -16.86
C ALA A 136 -3.50 5.50 -17.64
N VAL A 137 -3.68 5.12 -18.91
CA VAL A 137 -4.84 5.53 -19.72
C VAL A 137 -6.14 4.98 -19.11
N GLY A 138 -6.18 3.70 -18.73
CA GLY A 138 -7.36 3.11 -18.09
C GLY A 138 -7.76 3.80 -16.78
N ILE A 139 -6.77 4.15 -15.96
CA ILE A 139 -7.00 4.93 -14.73
C ILE A 139 -7.51 6.34 -15.06
N GLY A 140 -6.94 7.01 -16.06
CA GLY A 140 -7.38 8.34 -16.48
C GLY A 140 -8.81 8.37 -17.00
N ILE A 141 -9.25 7.32 -17.72
CA ILE A 141 -10.64 7.19 -18.17
C ILE A 141 -11.60 7.03 -16.98
N MET A 142 -11.25 6.16 -16.03
CA MET A 142 -12.05 5.91 -14.83
C MET A 142 -12.13 7.14 -13.90
N ALA A 143 -11.03 7.87 -13.75
CA ALA A 143 -10.97 9.06 -12.89
C ALA A 143 -11.57 10.31 -13.57
N GLY A 144 -11.54 10.38 -14.91
CA GLY A 144 -11.96 11.55 -15.66
C GLY A 144 -13.43 11.96 -15.45
N GLU A 145 -14.32 11.00 -15.15
CA GLU A 145 -15.72 11.28 -14.86
C GLU A 145 -15.92 12.05 -13.54
N GLU A 146 -15.08 11.80 -12.53
CA GLU A 146 -15.18 12.46 -11.22
C GLU A 146 -14.44 13.80 -11.15
N LEU A 147 -13.31 13.95 -11.86
CA LEU A 147 -12.64 15.24 -12.06
C LEU A 147 -13.59 16.29 -12.64
N SER A 148 -14.45 15.89 -13.57
CA SER A 148 -15.42 16.76 -14.24
C SER A 148 -16.50 17.30 -13.28
N LEU A 149 -16.77 16.57 -12.17
CA LEU A 149 -17.74 16.94 -11.15
C LEU A 149 -17.17 17.88 -10.06
N GLY A 150 -15.92 18.34 -10.19
CA GLY A 150 -15.29 19.26 -9.24
C GLY A 150 -14.87 18.61 -7.90
N LYS A 151 -14.82 17.27 -7.82
CA LYS A 151 -14.52 16.48 -6.61
C LYS A 151 -13.09 15.91 -6.56
N GLY A 152 -12.11 16.60 -7.16
CA GLY A 152 -10.72 16.12 -7.28
C GLY A 152 -9.92 15.98 -5.97
N LEU A 153 -10.48 16.37 -4.81
CA LEU A 153 -9.81 16.22 -3.52
C LEU A 153 -9.58 14.74 -3.15
N GLY A 154 -10.56 13.87 -3.40
CA GLY A 154 -10.44 12.44 -3.12
C GLY A 154 -9.37 11.75 -3.97
N GLU A 155 -9.24 12.17 -5.22
CA GLU A 155 -8.23 11.67 -6.15
C GLU A 155 -6.82 12.07 -5.71
N GLY A 156 -6.65 13.32 -5.26
CA GLY A 156 -5.39 13.77 -4.67
C GLY A 156 -4.97 12.91 -3.47
N PHE A 157 -5.91 12.60 -2.56
CA PHE A 157 -5.64 11.72 -1.43
C PHE A 157 -5.31 10.28 -1.85
N ALA A 158 -5.99 9.74 -2.87
CA ALA A 158 -5.70 8.41 -3.39
C ALA A 158 -4.33 8.34 -4.13
N LEU A 159 -3.90 9.42 -4.79
CA LEU A 159 -2.55 9.53 -5.35
C LEU A 159 -1.48 9.61 -4.27
N VAL A 160 -1.71 10.39 -3.21
CA VAL A 160 -0.84 10.40 -2.02
C VAL A 160 -0.76 9.00 -1.41
N ALA A 161 -1.86 8.26 -1.39
CA ALA A 161 -1.89 6.88 -0.93
C ALA A 161 -0.95 5.98 -1.76
N ALA A 162 -1.07 6.07 -3.08
CA ALA A 162 -0.27 5.31 -4.03
C ALA A 162 1.24 5.64 -3.91
N LEU A 163 1.58 6.92 -3.74
CA LEU A 163 2.95 7.38 -3.51
C LEU A 163 3.51 6.89 -2.16
N GLY A 164 2.69 6.89 -1.10
CA GLY A 164 3.09 6.35 0.20
C GLY A 164 3.41 4.85 0.13
N PHE A 165 2.60 4.06 -0.59
CA PHE A 165 2.89 2.64 -0.83
C PHE A 165 4.17 2.42 -1.64
N ALA A 166 4.43 3.27 -2.64
CA ALA A 166 5.68 3.24 -3.39
C ALA A 166 6.89 3.56 -2.49
N GLY A 167 6.79 4.60 -1.67
CA GLY A 167 7.84 5.01 -0.73
C GLY A 167 8.16 3.95 0.31
N LEU A 168 7.13 3.27 0.84
CA LEU A 168 7.30 2.08 1.69
C LEU A 168 8.12 1.01 0.99
N THR A 169 7.75 0.68 -0.25
CA THR A 169 8.37 -0.41 -1.01
C THR A 169 9.85 -0.16 -1.24
N ILE A 170 10.23 1.09 -1.50
CA ILE A 170 11.62 1.50 -1.73
C ILE A 170 12.41 1.55 -0.42
N SER A 171 11.79 2.03 0.66
CA SER A 171 12.44 2.10 1.98
C SER A 171 12.76 0.72 2.57
N LEU A 172 12.08 -0.32 2.12
CA LEU A 172 12.28 -1.71 2.56
C LEU A 172 13.27 -2.49 1.67
N ARG A 173 13.76 -1.91 0.58
CA ARG A 173 14.76 -2.51 -0.32
C ARG A 173 16.15 -2.03 0.03
#